data_AF-A0A075H320-F1
#
_entry.id   AF-A0A075H320-F1
#
_cell.length_a   1.000
_cell.length_b   1.000
_cell.length_c   1.000
_cell.angle_alpha   90.00
_cell.angle_beta   90.00
_cell.angle_gamma   90.00
#
_symmetry.space_group_name_H-M   'P 1'
#
loop_
_entity.id
_entity.type
_entity.pdbx_description
1 polymer ?
#
loop_
_entity_poly.entity_id
_entity_poly.type
_entity_poly.pdbx_seq_one_letter_code
_entity_poly.pdbx_strand_id
1 'polypeptide(L)'
;MWDSSYLLVYHLNQSTEGTEPQITDSSSAGNHGTAGGTGNKTHDEDRKTSQTEAKIGYGQSFGDTTETGDSDEGEGSFIWSDGIFATAPEAITVEFWVKIADGSGTDMAIFGYKHSKKSNANELLLMQANSLNLIVKSSQPKGIDSDVDAATGEWTHIVATHSSDENKIYQDGTLQESNTYTESNAMPRASGAKSGFALGADIDEPSNTSNVNRVNNELIGDMDEFRISNTVRSADWVAASYANQNNPSSFLTIGSQEPDSTSSNTCARLVILGNCGTIAINNDEYQIIHPWSTVPTTEVMVGEPASITISTPHNFATGKINSVSVYTEIFGSPTNYEQGAHIGYSIMSDKYSVSKAQLFQVAAATHRIVQDTDVKNLEMFEVVFTMIFAKPMDTSHIVVETKNMHGISETIYLSNALKVIERPIELLTYEEKSKFELISEPELKASPSLDMDIEPDMDMLAIDPEPVVSKVTCGNGTMLKDNLCVADEMSFYFFINQFMRLFG
;
A
#
# COMPACT_ATOMS: atom_id res chain seq x y z
N MET A 1 13.35 2.02 -3.60
CA MET A 1 13.77 3.40 -3.29
C MET A 1 12.75 4.32 -3.92
N TRP A 2 11.96 5.01 -3.11
CA TRP A 2 10.90 5.90 -3.57
C TRP A 2 11.48 7.26 -3.90
N ASP A 3 11.19 7.79 -5.07
CA ASP A 3 11.62 9.13 -5.48
C ASP A 3 10.51 9.82 -6.29
N SER A 4 10.71 11.08 -6.63
CA SER A 4 9.71 11.89 -7.35
C SER A 4 9.55 11.54 -8.82
N SER A 5 10.28 10.55 -9.35
CA SER A 5 10.20 10.16 -10.76
C SER A 5 9.06 9.19 -11.06
N TYR A 6 8.46 8.56 -10.04
CA TYR A 6 7.33 7.64 -10.24
C TYR A 6 6.09 8.39 -10.72
N LEU A 7 5.50 7.87 -11.78
CA LEU A 7 4.26 8.33 -12.40
C LEU A 7 3.08 7.40 -12.08
N LEU A 8 3.39 6.16 -11.69
CA LEU A 8 2.42 5.15 -11.29
C LEU A 8 3.13 4.14 -10.39
N VAL A 9 2.53 3.80 -9.25
CA VAL A 9 2.92 2.64 -8.46
C VAL A 9 1.69 1.90 -7.96
N TYR A 10 1.47 0.72 -8.54
CA TYR A 10 0.47 -0.23 -8.10
C TYR A 10 1.16 -1.38 -7.37
N HIS A 11 0.90 -1.50 -6.07
CA HIS A 11 1.27 -2.70 -5.31
C HIS A 11 0.40 -3.91 -5.66
N LEU A 12 -0.76 -3.69 -6.30
CA LEU A 12 -1.66 -4.76 -6.76
C LEU A 12 -2.20 -5.65 -5.62
N ASN A 13 -2.04 -5.23 -4.37
CA ASN A 13 -2.41 -6.00 -3.19
C ASN A 13 -3.84 -5.75 -2.70
N GLN A 14 -4.67 -5.01 -3.45
CA GLN A 14 -6.05 -4.72 -3.08
C GLN A 14 -7.00 -5.82 -3.56
N SER A 15 -8.12 -6.00 -2.85
CA SER A 15 -9.26 -6.74 -3.41
C SER A 15 -9.93 -5.88 -4.47
N THR A 16 -10.38 -6.51 -5.56
CA THR A 16 -11.18 -5.87 -6.61
C THR A 16 -12.67 -5.87 -6.30
N GLU A 17 -13.06 -6.48 -5.17
CA GLU A 17 -14.43 -6.41 -4.66
C GLU A 17 -14.71 -5.06 -3.97
N GLY A 18 -15.88 -4.49 -4.23
CA GLY A 18 -16.34 -3.24 -3.62
C GLY A 18 -16.12 -1.99 -4.49
N THR A 19 -15.99 -0.84 -3.81
CA THR A 19 -16.09 0.48 -4.44
C THR A 19 -14.89 0.81 -5.33
N GLU A 20 -15.17 1.23 -6.57
CA GLU A 20 -14.18 1.76 -7.50
C GLU A 20 -13.67 3.16 -7.10
N PRO A 21 -12.41 3.51 -7.45
CA PRO A 21 -11.36 2.65 -7.99
C PRO A 21 -10.72 1.78 -6.90
N GLN A 22 -10.44 0.50 -7.20
CA GLN A 22 -9.93 -0.45 -6.21
C GLN A 22 -8.40 -0.45 -6.11
N ILE A 23 -7.71 -0.23 -7.24
CA ILE A 23 -6.25 -0.35 -7.32
C ILE A 23 -5.62 1.01 -7.02
N THR A 24 -4.90 1.10 -5.91
CA THR A 24 -4.37 2.38 -5.45
C THR A 24 -3.04 2.71 -6.12
N ASP A 25 -2.93 3.89 -6.74
CA ASP A 25 -1.64 4.49 -7.08
C ASP A 25 -1.00 5.12 -5.83
N SER A 26 0.10 4.53 -5.38
CA SER A 26 0.90 5.04 -4.25
C SER A 26 1.85 6.17 -4.64
N SER A 27 1.91 6.54 -5.92
CA SER A 27 2.67 7.71 -6.37
C SER A 27 1.94 9.02 -6.09
N SER A 28 2.62 10.15 -6.26
CA SER A 28 1.98 11.48 -6.15
C SER A 28 1.03 11.80 -7.31
N ALA A 29 0.96 10.95 -8.35
CA ALA A 29 0.11 11.20 -9.51
C ALA A 29 -1.37 10.86 -9.25
N GLY A 30 -1.67 9.93 -8.34
CA GLY A 30 -3.04 9.57 -7.96
C GLY A 30 -3.84 8.92 -9.09
N ASN A 31 -3.15 8.25 -10.03
CA ASN A 31 -3.76 7.57 -11.16
C ASN A 31 -4.32 6.21 -10.72
N HIS A 32 -5.32 6.20 -9.83
CA HIS A 32 -5.94 4.96 -9.34
C HIS A 32 -6.53 4.14 -10.50
N GLY A 33 -6.51 2.82 -10.33
CA GLY A 33 -6.98 1.85 -11.33
C GLY A 33 -8.28 1.19 -10.91
N THR A 34 -9.08 0.80 -11.89
CA THR A 34 -10.33 0.04 -11.70
C THR A 34 -10.29 -1.25 -12.48
N ALA A 35 -10.45 -2.38 -11.79
CA ALA A 35 -10.58 -3.68 -12.44
C ALA A 35 -11.88 -3.75 -13.25
N GLY A 36 -11.87 -4.32 -14.46
CA GLY A 36 -13.04 -4.37 -15.35
C GLY A 36 -13.34 -3.06 -16.10
N GLY A 37 -12.64 -1.97 -15.78
CA GLY A 37 -12.74 -0.69 -16.46
C GLY A 37 -13.63 0.33 -15.75
N THR A 38 -13.30 1.63 -15.78
CA THR A 38 -14.28 2.67 -15.41
C THR A 38 -13.91 3.98 -16.08
N GLY A 39 -14.80 4.97 -16.11
CA GLY A 39 -14.55 6.24 -16.79
C GLY A 39 -14.69 6.14 -18.32
N ASN A 40 -13.58 6.25 -19.07
CA ASN A 40 -13.61 6.21 -20.54
C ASN A 40 -13.68 4.78 -21.14
N LYS A 41 -13.67 3.75 -20.30
CA LYS A 41 -14.04 2.37 -20.62
C LYS A 41 -15.29 2.02 -19.81
N THR A 42 -16.27 1.39 -20.46
CA THR A 42 -17.44 0.85 -19.74
C THR A 42 -16.97 -0.25 -18.80
N HIS A 43 -17.32 -0.10 -17.53
CA HIS A 43 -17.09 -1.10 -16.50
C HIS A 43 -17.83 -2.39 -16.82
N ASP A 44 -17.12 -3.49 -16.63
CA ASP A 44 -17.61 -4.84 -16.82
C ASP A 44 -17.17 -5.70 -15.62
N GLU A 45 -18.13 -6.11 -14.80
CA GLU A 45 -17.86 -6.91 -13.60
C GLU A 45 -17.25 -8.28 -13.95
N ASP A 46 -17.58 -8.82 -15.12
CA ASP A 46 -17.08 -10.12 -15.58
C ASP A 46 -15.61 -10.02 -16.02
N ARG A 47 -15.05 -8.81 -16.13
CA ARG A 47 -13.66 -8.55 -16.55
C ARG A 47 -12.78 -8.04 -15.41
N LYS A 48 -13.19 -8.26 -14.16
CA LYS A 48 -12.39 -7.89 -13.00
C LYS A 48 -11.25 -8.89 -12.78
N THR A 49 -10.06 -8.37 -12.46
CA THR A 49 -8.99 -9.21 -11.92
C THR A 49 -9.37 -9.73 -10.54
N SER A 50 -8.67 -10.74 -10.05
CA SER A 50 -8.85 -11.26 -8.68
C SER A 50 -7.55 -11.15 -7.87
N GLN A 51 -7.66 -10.91 -6.56
CA GLN A 51 -6.50 -10.88 -5.68
C GLN A 51 -5.93 -12.30 -5.50
N THR A 52 -4.62 -12.44 -5.60
CA THR A 52 -3.91 -13.73 -5.45
C THR A 52 -2.63 -13.58 -4.63
N GLU A 53 -2.13 -14.67 -4.04
CA GLU A 53 -0.79 -14.67 -3.43
C GLU A 53 0.27 -14.42 -4.52
N ALA A 54 1.16 -13.49 -4.26
CA ALA A 54 2.10 -13.01 -5.26
C ALA A 54 3.55 -12.94 -4.75
N LYS A 55 4.42 -12.28 -5.52
CA LYS A 55 5.85 -12.22 -5.22
C LYS A 55 6.12 -11.54 -3.87
N ILE A 56 5.40 -10.45 -3.58
CA ILE A 56 5.48 -9.68 -2.35
C ILE A 56 4.06 -9.56 -1.77
N GLY A 57 3.68 -10.53 -0.93
CA GLY A 57 2.36 -10.54 -0.32
C GLY A 57 1.27 -10.91 -1.32
N TYR A 58 0.47 -9.93 -1.74
CA TYR A 58 -0.66 -10.13 -2.66
C TYR A 58 -0.47 -9.32 -3.94
N GLY A 59 -0.95 -9.88 -5.05
CA GLY A 59 -0.99 -9.27 -6.38
C GLY A 59 -2.33 -9.53 -7.06
N GLN A 60 -2.37 -9.41 -8.38
CA GLN A 60 -3.59 -9.64 -9.18
C GLN A 60 -3.40 -10.78 -10.17
N SER A 61 -4.39 -11.67 -10.24
CA SER A 61 -4.58 -12.66 -11.30
C SER A 61 -5.44 -12.06 -12.41
N PHE A 62 -4.95 -12.19 -13.64
CA PHE A 62 -5.60 -11.82 -14.90
C PHE A 62 -5.96 -13.12 -15.63
N GLY A 63 -7.19 -13.25 -16.13
CA GLY A 63 -7.70 -14.55 -16.58
C GLY A 63 -8.77 -14.51 -17.66
N ASP A 64 -9.53 -15.62 -17.69
CA ASP A 64 -10.57 -16.01 -18.65
C ASP A 64 -10.04 -16.44 -20.02
N THR A 65 -10.01 -15.53 -20.99
CA THR A 65 -9.58 -15.77 -22.36
C THR A 65 -8.89 -14.54 -22.92
N THR A 66 -7.99 -14.75 -23.89
CA THR A 66 -7.36 -13.67 -24.63
C THR A 66 -8.07 -13.54 -25.98
N GLU A 67 -8.56 -12.34 -26.31
CA GLU A 67 -9.13 -12.05 -27.62
C GLU A 67 -8.06 -11.44 -28.52
N THR A 68 -7.64 -12.17 -29.57
CA THR A 68 -6.57 -11.75 -30.49
C THR A 68 -7.11 -11.19 -31.80
N GLY A 69 -8.43 -11.02 -31.93
CA GLY A 69 -9.08 -10.46 -33.10
C GLY A 69 -8.96 -8.93 -33.15
N ASP A 70 -8.37 -8.40 -34.22
CA ASP A 70 -8.21 -6.96 -34.49
C ASP A 70 -9.52 -6.14 -34.50
N SER A 71 -10.69 -6.77 -34.44
CA SER A 71 -12.00 -6.10 -34.45
C SER A 71 -12.80 -6.24 -33.16
N ASP A 72 -12.43 -7.16 -32.28
CA ASP A 72 -13.34 -7.71 -31.28
C ASP A 72 -12.98 -7.22 -29.87
N GLU A 73 -14.01 -6.93 -29.07
CA GLU A 73 -13.80 -6.58 -27.66
C GLU A 73 -13.55 -7.88 -26.91
N GLY A 74 -12.47 -7.92 -26.13
CA GLY A 74 -12.16 -9.12 -25.38
C GLY A 74 -13.02 -9.27 -24.13
N GLU A 75 -13.00 -10.48 -23.60
CA GLU A 75 -13.73 -10.90 -22.40
C GLU A 75 -12.77 -11.10 -21.22
N GLY A 76 -11.47 -10.94 -21.43
CA GLY A 76 -10.45 -11.15 -20.39
C GLY A 76 -10.38 -10.01 -19.39
N SER A 77 -9.78 -10.30 -18.24
CA SER A 77 -9.68 -9.35 -17.14
C SER A 77 -8.59 -8.29 -17.35
N PHE A 78 -8.81 -7.07 -16.86
CA PHE A 78 -7.84 -5.98 -16.94
C PHE A 78 -8.06 -4.92 -15.85
N ILE A 79 -7.09 -4.02 -15.67
CA ILE A 79 -7.20 -2.84 -14.79
C ILE A 79 -7.07 -1.57 -15.63
N TRP A 80 -8.01 -0.64 -15.48
CA TRP A 80 -8.07 0.59 -16.25
C TRP A 80 -7.74 1.84 -15.45
N SER A 81 -7.06 2.79 -16.08
CA SER A 81 -6.98 4.18 -15.63
C SER A 81 -7.21 5.14 -16.80
N ASP A 82 -7.82 6.29 -16.55
CA ASP A 82 -8.16 7.28 -17.59
C ASP A 82 -6.95 8.01 -18.19
N GLY A 83 -5.73 7.71 -17.73
CA GLY A 83 -4.46 8.13 -18.30
C GLY A 83 -3.36 8.23 -17.24
N ILE A 84 -2.10 8.14 -17.66
CA ILE A 84 -0.95 8.05 -16.73
C ILE A 84 0.11 9.14 -16.91
N PHE A 85 0.11 9.87 -18.04
CA PHE A 85 1.10 10.91 -18.32
C PHE A 85 0.49 12.31 -18.29
N ALA A 86 0.57 12.99 -17.14
CA ALA A 86 0.12 14.40 -17.05
C ALA A 86 0.89 15.32 -18.01
N THR A 87 2.18 15.02 -18.23
CA THR A 87 3.05 15.65 -19.23
C THR A 87 3.77 14.57 -20.02
N ALA A 88 4.19 14.89 -21.24
CA ALA A 88 4.96 13.94 -22.05
C ALA A 88 6.27 13.60 -21.32
N PRO A 89 6.57 12.31 -21.05
CA PRO A 89 7.82 11.92 -20.43
C PRO A 89 9.00 12.12 -21.40
N GLU A 90 10.20 12.37 -20.85
CA GLU A 90 11.45 12.41 -21.62
C GLU A 90 12.20 11.06 -21.59
N ALA A 91 11.85 10.21 -20.62
CA ALA A 91 12.28 8.83 -20.50
C ALA A 91 11.22 8.04 -19.75
N ILE A 92 11.22 6.72 -19.91
CA ILE A 92 10.30 5.81 -19.23
C ILE A 92 11.08 4.61 -18.72
N THR A 93 10.83 4.23 -17.48
CA THR A 93 11.13 2.88 -16.98
C THR A 93 9.86 2.27 -16.44
N VAL A 94 9.52 1.08 -16.94
CA VAL A 94 8.45 0.23 -16.42
C VAL A 94 9.07 -0.95 -15.69
N GLU A 95 8.62 -1.24 -14.47
CA GLU A 95 9.11 -2.33 -13.61
C GLU A 95 7.91 -3.11 -13.07
N PHE A 96 7.96 -4.44 -13.09
CA PHE A 96 6.94 -5.29 -12.49
C PHE A 96 7.44 -6.72 -12.28
N TRP A 97 6.71 -7.48 -11.47
CA TRP A 97 6.79 -8.93 -11.41
C TRP A 97 5.62 -9.52 -12.19
N VAL A 98 5.89 -10.57 -12.97
CA VAL A 98 4.84 -11.31 -13.68
C VAL A 98 5.08 -12.82 -13.58
N LYS A 99 4.02 -13.60 -13.54
CA LYS A 99 4.03 -15.06 -13.68
C LYS A 99 3.02 -15.44 -14.76
N ILE A 100 3.51 -15.69 -15.96
CA ILE A 100 2.67 -16.02 -17.12
C ILE A 100 2.61 -17.53 -17.26
N ALA A 101 1.40 -18.06 -17.48
CA ALA A 101 1.19 -19.50 -17.62
C ALA A 101 1.81 -20.04 -18.92
N ASP A 102 2.47 -21.20 -18.85
CA ASP A 102 3.04 -21.87 -20.03
C ASP A 102 1.96 -22.14 -21.09
N GLY A 103 2.24 -21.81 -22.35
CA GLY A 103 1.34 -22.07 -23.47
C GLY A 103 0.11 -21.15 -23.54
N SER A 104 0.03 -20.12 -22.69
CA SER A 104 -0.84 -18.96 -22.93
C SER A 104 -0.45 -18.30 -24.27
N GLY A 105 -1.44 -17.81 -25.02
CA GLY A 105 -1.27 -17.39 -26.42
C GLY A 105 -0.13 -16.39 -26.66
N THR A 106 0.34 -16.30 -27.90
CA THR A 106 1.52 -15.47 -28.26
C THR A 106 1.24 -13.97 -28.35
N ASP A 107 -0.01 -13.54 -28.20
CA ASP A 107 -0.44 -12.18 -28.54
C ASP A 107 -1.19 -11.51 -27.36
N MET A 108 -0.57 -11.54 -26.18
CA MET A 108 -1.10 -10.88 -24.97
C MET A 108 -0.34 -9.58 -24.70
N ALA A 109 -1.02 -8.58 -24.16
CA ALA A 109 -0.43 -7.32 -23.72
C ALA A 109 -0.21 -7.34 -22.21
N ILE A 110 0.99 -6.94 -21.78
CA ILE A 110 1.26 -6.65 -20.36
C ILE A 110 0.58 -5.34 -19.99
N PHE A 111 0.64 -4.33 -20.87
CA PHE A 111 -0.09 -3.08 -20.71
C PHE A 111 -0.16 -2.30 -22.03
N GLY A 112 -1.20 -1.47 -22.16
CA GLY A 112 -1.38 -0.51 -23.25
C GLY A 112 -1.69 0.89 -22.73
N TYR A 113 -1.13 1.92 -23.37
CA TYR A 113 -1.44 3.33 -23.10
C TYR A 113 -1.80 4.08 -24.37
N LYS A 114 -2.90 4.81 -24.34
CA LYS A 114 -3.41 5.68 -25.40
C LYS A 114 -3.53 7.13 -24.92
N HIS A 115 -2.88 8.07 -25.63
CA HIS A 115 -2.93 9.49 -25.22
C HIS A 115 -4.29 10.17 -25.46
N SER A 116 -5.13 9.69 -26.39
CA SER A 116 -6.44 10.29 -26.64
C SER A 116 -7.33 9.43 -27.53
N LYS A 117 -8.65 9.68 -27.47
CA LYS A 117 -9.67 9.03 -28.32
C LYS A 117 -9.45 9.05 -29.83
N LYS A 118 -8.59 9.92 -30.36
CA LYS A 118 -8.34 10.02 -31.81
C LYS A 118 -7.21 9.11 -32.27
N SER A 119 -6.60 8.39 -31.33
CA SER A 119 -5.44 7.57 -31.58
C SER A 119 -5.89 6.17 -31.94
N ASN A 120 -5.70 5.80 -33.19
CA ASN A 120 -5.98 4.46 -33.69
C ASN A 120 -5.04 3.35 -33.17
N ALA A 121 -4.17 3.64 -32.20
CA ALA A 121 -3.19 2.71 -31.63
C ALA A 121 -2.61 3.30 -30.34
N ASN A 122 -2.10 2.42 -29.48
CA ASN A 122 -1.33 2.77 -28.29
C ASN A 122 -0.11 3.61 -28.63
N GLU A 123 0.21 4.54 -27.74
CA GLU A 123 1.44 5.33 -27.72
C GLU A 123 2.59 4.52 -27.14
N LEU A 124 2.29 3.69 -26.15
CA LEU A 124 3.21 2.83 -25.43
C LEU A 124 2.47 1.53 -25.15
N LEU A 125 3.06 0.42 -25.55
CA LEU A 125 2.47 -0.91 -25.44
C LEU A 125 3.62 -1.88 -25.18
N LEU A 126 3.47 -2.76 -24.20
CA LEU A 126 4.38 -3.89 -24.02
C LEU A 126 3.59 -5.15 -24.31
N MET A 127 3.82 -5.70 -25.50
CA MET A 127 3.28 -6.97 -25.92
C MET A 127 4.18 -8.12 -25.45
N GLN A 128 3.53 -9.27 -25.39
CA GLN A 128 4.10 -10.59 -25.60
C GLN A 128 4.78 -11.21 -24.39
N ALA A 129 4.32 -12.42 -24.04
CA ALA A 129 4.95 -13.24 -23.02
C ALA A 129 6.19 -13.98 -23.54
N ASN A 130 6.20 -14.45 -24.79
CA ASN A 130 7.28 -15.31 -25.31
C ASN A 130 8.42 -14.57 -26.05
N SER A 131 8.25 -13.27 -26.33
CA SER A 131 9.25 -12.41 -26.96
C SER A 131 8.89 -10.94 -26.71
N LEU A 132 9.19 -10.43 -25.51
CA LEU A 132 8.76 -9.11 -25.03
C LEU A 132 8.99 -8.01 -26.08
N ASN A 133 7.92 -7.38 -26.53
CA ASN A 133 7.95 -6.36 -27.57
C ASN A 133 7.41 -5.04 -27.04
N LEU A 134 8.31 -4.10 -26.78
CA LEU A 134 7.93 -2.73 -26.43
C LEU A 134 7.68 -1.97 -27.71
N ILE A 135 6.47 -1.46 -27.90
CA ILE A 135 6.05 -0.65 -29.03
C ILE A 135 5.85 0.78 -28.55
N VAL A 136 6.46 1.73 -29.27
CA VAL A 136 6.26 3.17 -29.05
C VAL A 136 5.79 3.81 -30.34
N LYS A 137 4.63 4.48 -30.30
CA LYS A 137 4.02 5.05 -31.50
C LYS A 137 4.88 6.13 -32.11
N SER A 138 5.26 5.94 -33.37
CA SER A 138 5.92 6.97 -34.17
C SER A 138 5.65 6.79 -35.67
N SER A 139 6.16 7.71 -36.50
CA SER A 139 6.11 7.58 -37.97
C SER A 139 7.07 6.52 -38.52
N GLN A 140 7.95 5.98 -37.68
CA GLN A 140 8.87 4.87 -37.94
C GLN A 140 8.60 3.74 -36.93
N PRO A 141 8.98 2.48 -37.21
CA PRO A 141 8.96 1.44 -36.19
C PRO A 141 9.92 1.83 -35.06
N LYS A 142 9.37 2.07 -33.87
CA LYS A 142 10.08 2.47 -32.65
C LYS A 142 9.62 1.58 -31.50
N GLY A 143 10.52 1.37 -30.54
CA GLY A 143 10.44 0.26 -29.59
C GLY A 143 11.54 -0.81 -29.77
N ILE A 144 11.42 -1.90 -29.01
CA ILE A 144 12.33 -3.06 -29.09
C ILE A 144 11.50 -4.32 -29.34
N ASP A 145 11.85 -5.02 -30.41
CA ASP A 145 11.34 -6.34 -30.75
C ASP A 145 12.42 -7.33 -30.32
N SER A 146 12.19 -8.04 -29.21
CA SER A 146 13.18 -8.88 -28.55
C SER A 146 12.75 -10.33 -28.52
N ASP A 147 13.72 -11.26 -28.51
CA ASP A 147 13.47 -12.69 -28.29
C ASP A 147 13.41 -13.06 -26.79
N VAL A 148 13.21 -12.08 -25.89
CA VAL A 148 13.23 -12.30 -24.43
C VAL A 148 11.89 -12.87 -23.96
N ASP A 149 11.95 -14.02 -23.28
CA ASP A 149 10.78 -14.76 -22.81
C ASP A 149 10.46 -14.49 -21.33
N ALA A 150 9.24 -14.06 -21.05
CA ALA A 150 8.64 -13.87 -19.74
C ALA A 150 7.65 -14.99 -19.35
N ALA A 151 7.27 -15.90 -20.26
CA ALA A 151 6.42 -17.06 -20.01
C ALA A 151 7.23 -18.24 -19.47
N THR A 152 7.72 -18.10 -18.24
CA THR A 152 8.58 -19.12 -17.62
C THR A 152 7.82 -20.08 -16.71
N GLY A 153 6.51 -19.88 -16.51
CA GLY A 153 5.73 -20.56 -15.47
C GLY A 153 6.07 -20.13 -14.04
N GLU A 154 7.05 -19.23 -13.87
CA GLU A 154 7.59 -18.76 -12.60
C GLU A 154 7.55 -17.22 -12.50
N TRP A 155 7.60 -16.70 -11.28
CA TRP A 155 7.68 -15.26 -11.07
C TRP A 155 8.98 -14.69 -11.63
N THR A 156 8.84 -13.81 -12.60
CA THR A 156 9.94 -13.16 -13.33
C THR A 156 9.87 -11.64 -13.12
N HIS A 157 11.01 -11.03 -12.81
CA HIS A 157 11.09 -9.56 -12.69
C HIS A 157 11.48 -8.95 -14.04
N ILE A 158 10.63 -8.08 -14.56
CA ILE A 158 10.85 -7.43 -15.85
C ILE A 158 11.03 -5.92 -15.64
N VAL A 159 12.05 -5.37 -16.30
CA VAL A 159 12.21 -3.93 -16.43
C VAL A 159 12.43 -3.56 -17.89
N ALA A 160 11.57 -2.70 -18.42
CA ALA A 160 11.69 -2.13 -19.76
C ALA A 160 11.99 -0.63 -19.66
N THR A 161 13.05 -0.17 -20.32
CA THR A 161 13.39 1.26 -20.38
C THR A 161 13.27 1.78 -21.80
N HIS A 162 12.74 2.99 -21.95
CA HIS A 162 12.66 3.75 -23.20
C HIS A 162 13.20 5.17 -23.00
N SER A 163 14.03 5.63 -23.93
CA SER A 163 14.58 6.99 -23.95
C SER A 163 14.66 7.51 -25.38
N SER A 164 15.19 8.71 -25.60
CA SER A 164 15.46 9.24 -26.94
C SER A 164 16.44 8.40 -27.76
N ASP A 165 17.31 7.64 -27.10
CA ASP A 165 18.52 7.08 -27.73
C ASP A 165 18.49 5.54 -27.77
N GLU A 166 17.89 4.92 -26.76
CA GLU A 166 17.93 3.46 -26.56
C GLU A 166 16.67 2.91 -25.89
N ASN A 167 16.42 1.61 -26.13
CA ASN A 167 15.59 0.79 -25.26
C ASN A 167 16.41 -0.36 -24.69
N LYS A 168 15.95 -0.85 -23.54
CA LYS A 168 16.52 -2.01 -22.87
C LYS A 168 15.41 -2.84 -22.24
N ILE A 169 15.58 -4.15 -22.28
CA ILE A 169 14.80 -5.10 -21.50
C ILE A 169 15.76 -5.80 -20.53
N TYR A 170 15.39 -5.79 -19.26
CA TYR A 170 16.05 -6.54 -18.21
C TYR A 170 15.10 -7.60 -17.69
N GLN A 171 15.66 -8.77 -17.39
CA GLN A 171 15.00 -9.89 -16.75
C GLN A 171 15.81 -10.27 -15.52
N ASP A 172 15.13 -10.40 -14.38
CA ASP A 172 15.73 -10.79 -13.11
C ASP A 172 16.98 -9.98 -12.73
N GLY A 173 16.88 -8.66 -12.89
CA GLY A 173 17.97 -7.73 -12.57
C GLY A 173 19.09 -7.64 -13.62
N THR A 174 19.01 -8.40 -14.72
CA THR A 174 20.08 -8.51 -15.73
C THR A 174 19.63 -8.04 -17.10
N LEU A 175 20.50 -7.32 -17.83
CA LEU A 175 20.20 -6.85 -19.18
C LEU A 175 20.12 -8.06 -20.14
N GLN A 176 19.00 -8.19 -20.84
CA GLN A 176 18.78 -9.25 -21.83
C GLN A 176 18.94 -8.74 -23.25
N GLU A 177 18.28 -7.62 -23.57
CA GLU A 177 18.25 -7.09 -24.94
C GLU A 177 18.30 -5.56 -24.94
N SER A 178 18.88 -4.99 -26.00
CA SER A 178 18.91 -3.53 -26.18
C SER A 178 19.01 -3.15 -27.63
N ASN A 179 18.41 -2.01 -27.99
CA ASN A 179 18.62 -1.39 -29.29
C ASN A 179 18.84 0.11 -29.16
N THR A 180 19.49 0.69 -30.17
CA THR A 180 19.77 2.13 -30.26
C THR A 180 19.21 2.69 -31.56
N TYR A 181 19.06 4.01 -31.62
CA TYR A 181 18.54 4.69 -32.80
C TYR A 181 19.48 5.76 -33.32
N THR A 182 19.48 5.93 -34.64
CA THR A 182 20.23 6.99 -35.31
C THR A 182 19.51 8.35 -35.29
N GLU A 183 18.22 8.36 -34.94
CA GLU A 183 17.37 9.55 -34.83
C GLU A 183 16.63 9.54 -33.49
N SER A 184 16.45 10.71 -32.87
CA SER A 184 15.78 10.88 -31.58
C SER A 184 14.42 10.17 -31.55
N ASN A 185 14.16 9.35 -30.54
CA ASN A 185 12.89 8.66 -30.40
C ASN A 185 11.73 9.60 -30.13
N ALA A 186 10.58 9.24 -30.69
CA ALA A 186 9.32 9.83 -30.29
C ALA A 186 8.96 9.29 -28.90
N MET A 187 8.76 10.19 -27.95
CA MET A 187 8.24 9.85 -26.63
C MET A 187 6.72 9.78 -26.67
N PRO A 188 6.09 8.95 -25.80
CA PRO A 188 4.66 9.00 -25.59
C PRO A 188 4.19 10.41 -25.26
N ARG A 189 3.06 10.79 -25.82
CA ARG A 189 2.43 12.08 -25.55
C ARG A 189 1.72 12.07 -24.21
N ALA A 190 1.52 13.27 -23.67
CA ALA A 190 0.70 13.47 -22.50
C ALA A 190 -0.75 13.04 -22.73
N SER A 191 -1.39 12.58 -21.66
CA SER A 191 -2.81 12.24 -21.59
C SER A 191 -3.67 13.44 -22.00
N GLY A 192 -4.47 13.24 -23.04
CA GLY A 192 -5.49 14.16 -23.52
C GLY A 192 -6.88 13.71 -23.11
N ALA A 193 -7.91 14.40 -23.62
CA ALA A 193 -9.29 14.03 -23.34
C ALA A 193 -9.59 12.60 -23.83
N LYS A 194 -10.11 11.77 -22.93
CA LYS A 194 -10.38 10.35 -23.18
C LYS A 194 -9.13 9.57 -23.59
N SER A 195 -8.03 9.77 -22.87
CA SER A 195 -6.91 8.82 -22.83
C SER A 195 -7.34 7.52 -22.14
N GLY A 196 -6.42 6.55 -22.11
CA GLY A 196 -6.61 5.30 -21.41
C GLY A 196 -5.29 4.61 -21.13
N PHE A 197 -5.23 3.91 -20.02
CA PHE A 197 -4.19 2.96 -19.66
C PHE A 197 -4.88 1.66 -19.23
N ALA A 198 -4.47 0.55 -19.81
CA ALA A 198 -4.93 -0.78 -19.46
C ALA A 198 -3.71 -1.59 -19.01
N LEU A 199 -3.75 -2.06 -17.77
CA LEU A 199 -2.83 -3.06 -17.28
C LEU A 199 -3.42 -4.44 -17.55
N GLY A 200 -2.61 -5.34 -18.10
CA GLY A 200 -3.00 -6.68 -18.51
C GLY A 200 -3.80 -6.74 -19.81
N ALA A 201 -3.80 -5.70 -20.64
CA ALA A 201 -4.51 -5.71 -21.93
C ALA A 201 -4.03 -4.61 -22.88
N ASP A 202 -4.37 -4.76 -24.16
CA ASP A 202 -4.17 -3.75 -25.19
C ASP A 202 -5.36 -2.79 -25.27
N ILE A 203 -5.15 -1.58 -25.80
CA ILE A 203 -6.23 -0.60 -26.06
C ILE A 203 -6.31 -0.29 -27.54
N ASP A 204 -7.28 -0.90 -28.19
CA ASP A 204 -7.50 -0.77 -29.61
C ASP A 204 -8.62 0.20 -29.99
N GLU A 205 -8.63 0.59 -31.27
CA GLU A 205 -9.76 1.27 -31.90
C GLU A 205 -10.18 0.53 -33.18
N PRO A 206 -11.40 -0.04 -33.27
CA PRO A 206 -11.91 -0.54 -34.54
C PRO A 206 -12.03 0.62 -35.53
N SER A 207 -11.61 0.38 -36.77
CA SER A 207 -11.58 1.37 -37.86
C SER A 207 -12.94 2.01 -38.23
N ASN A 208 -14.07 1.65 -37.61
CA ASN A 208 -15.38 2.24 -37.92
C ASN A 208 -16.41 2.44 -36.77
N THR A 209 -16.10 2.20 -35.50
CA THR A 209 -17.13 2.29 -34.43
C THR A 209 -16.92 3.45 -33.45
N SER A 210 -17.97 3.75 -32.67
CA SER A 210 -17.97 4.75 -31.61
C SER A 210 -17.32 4.29 -30.29
N ASN A 211 -16.81 3.05 -30.22
CA ASN A 211 -16.11 2.55 -29.04
C ASN A 211 -14.64 3.01 -29.11
N VAL A 212 -14.32 4.06 -28.34
CA VAL A 212 -13.05 4.78 -28.43
C VAL A 212 -11.88 4.08 -27.75
N ASN A 213 -12.13 3.01 -26.99
CA ASN A 213 -11.16 2.31 -26.14
C ASN A 213 -11.55 0.82 -26.00
N ARG A 214 -11.49 0.06 -27.09
CA ARG A 214 -11.70 -1.39 -27.03
C ARG A 214 -10.53 -2.02 -26.28
N VAL A 215 -10.80 -2.99 -25.42
CA VAL A 215 -9.76 -3.68 -24.64
C VAL A 215 -9.77 -5.16 -25.00
N ASN A 216 -8.63 -5.68 -25.45
CA ASN A 216 -8.41 -7.03 -25.98
C ASN A 216 -6.96 -7.47 -25.69
N ASN A 217 -6.54 -8.61 -26.25
CA ASN A 217 -5.20 -9.17 -26.08
C ASN A 217 -4.84 -9.31 -24.59
N GLU A 218 -5.78 -9.80 -23.79
CA GLU A 218 -5.65 -9.81 -22.34
C GLU A 218 -4.57 -10.77 -21.86
N LEU A 219 -3.90 -10.37 -20.79
CA LEU A 219 -2.92 -11.17 -20.08
C LEU A 219 -3.61 -12.34 -19.37
N ILE A 220 -3.01 -13.51 -19.48
CA ILE A 220 -3.37 -14.69 -18.70
C ILE A 220 -2.20 -15.01 -17.78
N GLY A 221 -2.34 -14.68 -16.49
CA GLY A 221 -1.29 -14.87 -15.49
C GLY A 221 -1.41 -13.92 -14.31
N ASP A 222 -0.41 -13.95 -13.45
CA ASP A 222 -0.37 -13.13 -12.24
C ASP A 222 0.62 -11.97 -12.41
N MET A 223 0.31 -10.82 -11.81
CA MET A 223 1.20 -9.66 -11.77
C MET A 223 1.28 -9.04 -10.38
N ASP A 224 2.44 -8.47 -10.07
CA ASP A 224 2.73 -7.83 -8.78
C ASP A 224 3.68 -6.63 -8.96
N GLU A 225 3.60 -5.66 -8.05
CA GLU A 225 4.49 -4.49 -7.95
C GLU A 225 4.71 -3.72 -9.27
N PHE A 226 3.64 -3.37 -9.99
CA PHE A 226 3.72 -2.64 -11.26
C PHE A 226 4.01 -1.15 -11.06
N ARG A 227 5.07 -0.66 -11.72
CA ARG A 227 5.57 0.71 -11.56
C ARG A 227 5.95 1.33 -12.89
N ILE A 228 5.71 2.64 -13.01
CA ILE A 228 6.19 3.47 -14.13
C ILE A 228 6.92 4.68 -13.54
N SER A 229 8.10 4.99 -14.07
CA SER A 229 8.87 6.20 -13.74
C SER A 229 9.32 6.96 -14.99
N ASN A 230 9.51 8.28 -14.86
CA ASN A 230 9.86 9.18 -15.96
C ASN A 230 11.38 9.36 -16.18
N THR A 231 12.18 8.40 -15.75
CA THR A 231 13.64 8.40 -15.84
C THR A 231 14.13 7.04 -16.32
N VAL A 232 15.30 7.00 -16.97
CA VAL A 232 15.97 5.73 -17.29
C VAL A 232 16.67 5.22 -16.04
N ARG A 233 16.22 4.10 -15.47
CA ARG A 233 16.92 3.43 -14.36
C ARG A 233 18.19 2.75 -14.89
N SER A 234 19.31 2.92 -14.18
CA SER A 234 20.58 2.30 -14.55
C SER A 234 20.56 0.79 -14.32
N ALA A 235 21.42 0.04 -15.01
CA ALA A 235 21.56 -1.41 -14.82
C ALA A 235 21.82 -1.78 -13.35
N ASP A 236 22.68 -1.03 -12.65
CA ASP A 236 22.96 -1.25 -11.22
C ASP A 236 21.71 -1.02 -10.35
N TRP A 237 20.89 -0.02 -10.69
CA TRP A 237 19.63 0.23 -10.00
C TRP A 237 18.65 -0.92 -10.21
N VAL A 238 18.54 -1.43 -11.44
CA VAL A 238 17.66 -2.56 -11.80
C VAL A 238 18.08 -3.82 -11.04
N ALA A 239 19.37 -4.14 -11.05
CA ALA A 239 19.93 -5.28 -10.32
C ALA A 239 19.69 -5.16 -8.81
N ALA A 240 19.88 -3.97 -8.24
CA ALA A 240 19.60 -3.71 -6.82
C ALA A 240 18.11 -3.80 -6.49
N SER A 241 17.23 -3.32 -7.37
CA SER A 241 15.77 -3.40 -7.18
C SER A 241 15.30 -4.85 -7.18
N TYR A 242 15.74 -5.64 -8.18
CA TYR A 242 15.47 -7.07 -8.24
C TYR A 242 15.93 -7.78 -6.98
N ALA A 243 17.20 -7.62 -6.58
CA ALA A 243 17.76 -8.35 -5.46
C ALA A 243 17.08 -7.99 -4.13
N ASN A 244 16.72 -6.71 -3.94
CA ASN A 244 15.98 -6.24 -2.78
C ASN A 244 14.53 -6.77 -2.72
N GLN A 245 13.87 -6.97 -3.86
CA GLN A 245 12.51 -7.49 -3.92
C GLN A 245 12.45 -9.03 -3.90
N ASN A 246 13.37 -9.68 -4.61
CA ASN A 246 13.38 -11.12 -4.80
C ASN A 246 13.82 -11.89 -3.54
N ASN A 247 14.92 -11.44 -2.92
CA ASN A 247 15.42 -12.03 -1.68
C ASN A 247 16.20 -10.98 -0.88
N PRO A 248 15.49 -10.04 -0.22
CA PRO A 248 16.10 -8.95 0.51
C PRO A 248 17.11 -9.44 1.55
N SER A 249 16.89 -10.60 2.18
CA SER A 249 17.80 -11.15 3.20
C SER A 249 19.17 -11.58 2.65
N SER A 250 19.23 -11.95 1.36
CA SER A 250 20.48 -12.32 0.68
C SER A 250 21.21 -11.14 0.04
N PHE A 251 20.46 -10.07 -0.26
CA PHE A 251 21.00 -8.84 -0.85
C PHE A 251 21.45 -7.83 0.21
N LEU A 252 20.64 -7.69 1.26
CA LEU A 252 20.88 -6.87 2.42
C LEU A 252 21.11 -7.81 3.61
N THR A 253 22.36 -7.96 4.00
CA THR A 253 22.65 -8.52 5.32
C THR A 253 22.49 -7.42 6.34
N ILE A 254 21.46 -7.51 7.18
CA ILE A 254 21.43 -6.73 8.41
C ILE A 254 22.49 -7.35 9.31
N GLY A 255 23.66 -6.72 9.38
CA GLY A 255 24.69 -7.11 10.33
C GLY A 255 24.15 -7.05 11.75
N SER A 256 24.72 -7.84 12.65
CA SER A 256 24.64 -7.50 14.07
C SER A 256 25.04 -6.04 14.22
N GLN A 257 24.29 -5.27 15.02
CA GLN A 257 24.67 -3.91 15.41
C GLN A 257 26.18 -3.88 15.66
N GLU A 258 26.92 -3.09 14.88
CA GLU A 258 28.36 -2.91 15.09
C GLU A 258 28.56 -2.47 16.55
N PRO A 259 29.32 -3.20 17.37
CA PRO A 259 29.73 -2.66 18.65
C PRO A 259 30.68 -1.50 18.37
N ASP A 260 30.36 -0.31 18.87
CA ASP A 260 31.09 0.94 18.64
C ASP A 260 32.63 0.77 18.74
N SER A 261 33.26 0.51 17.60
CA SER A 261 34.70 0.53 17.45
C SER A 261 35.09 1.92 16.95
N THR A 262 35.27 2.78 17.94
CA THR A 262 35.87 4.11 17.79
C THR A 262 37.10 4.10 16.89
N SER A 263 37.00 4.62 15.67
CA SER A 263 38.11 5.30 15.00
C SER A 263 37.69 6.20 13.83
N SER A 264 37.35 7.44 14.22
CA SER A 264 37.77 8.72 13.62
C SER A 264 37.40 9.08 12.17
N ASN A 265 36.64 10.19 12.10
CA ASN A 265 36.71 11.32 11.15
C ASN A 265 36.00 11.12 9.80
N THR A 266 35.01 11.93 9.38
CA THR A 266 34.51 13.23 9.83
C THR A 266 33.03 13.37 9.44
N CYS A 267 32.11 13.30 10.40
CA CYS A 267 30.85 14.02 10.29
C CYS A 267 31.02 15.32 11.08
N ALA A 268 30.98 16.43 10.37
CA ALA A 268 30.96 17.74 10.99
C ALA A 268 29.70 17.84 11.85
N ARG A 269 29.93 17.82 13.17
CA ARG A 269 29.16 18.47 14.22
C ARG A 269 28.10 19.44 13.68
N LEU A 270 26.89 18.93 13.50
CA LEU A 270 25.65 19.69 13.58
C LEU A 270 24.64 18.79 14.28
N VAL A 271 24.60 18.92 15.60
CA VAL A 271 23.70 18.19 16.48
C VAL A 271 22.30 18.78 16.32
N ILE A 272 21.59 18.33 15.28
CA ILE A 272 20.12 18.31 15.20
C ILE A 272 19.74 17.03 14.43
N LEU A 273 19.47 15.96 15.19
CA LEU A 273 18.78 14.70 14.82
C LEU A 273 19.53 13.63 13.99
N GLY A 274 19.42 12.37 14.44
CA GLY A 274 19.57 11.13 13.66
C GLY A 274 19.57 9.89 14.58
N ASN A 275 18.80 8.80 14.38
CA ASN A 275 17.84 8.40 13.34
C ASN A 275 16.77 7.44 13.93
N CYS A 276 15.57 7.39 13.32
CA CYS A 276 14.39 6.53 13.58
C CYS A 276 13.75 6.57 15.00
N GLY A 277 12.74 7.45 15.16
CA GLY A 277 11.72 7.30 16.21
C GLY A 277 12.01 7.94 17.58
N THR A 278 13.08 8.71 17.73
CA THR A 278 13.36 9.47 18.96
C THR A 278 13.82 10.91 18.66
N ILE A 279 13.16 11.88 19.28
CA ILE A 279 13.67 13.26 19.40
C ILE A 279 14.69 13.24 20.54
N ALA A 280 15.91 13.77 20.35
CA ALA A 280 16.94 13.92 21.38
C ALA A 280 17.47 15.37 21.37
N ILE A 281 17.51 16.02 22.53
CA ILE A 281 18.00 17.42 22.70
C ILE A 281 19.31 17.40 23.50
N ASN A 282 20.47 17.50 22.86
CA ASN A 282 21.79 17.61 23.52
C ASN A 282 22.22 19.10 23.65
N ASN A 283 22.88 19.45 24.75
CA ASN A 283 23.11 20.83 25.21
C ASN A 283 24.51 21.42 24.88
N ASP A 284 25.29 20.84 23.98
CA ASP A 284 26.66 21.33 23.73
C ASP A 284 26.79 22.47 22.70
N GLU A 285 25.68 23.08 22.27
CA GLU A 285 25.72 24.27 21.40
C GLU A 285 24.66 25.35 21.68
N TYR A 286 23.95 25.29 22.81
CA TYR A 286 22.96 26.32 23.15
C TYR A 286 23.31 27.01 24.47
N GLN A 287 23.88 28.21 24.36
CA GLN A 287 23.38 29.25 25.27
C GLN A 287 21.89 29.38 24.97
N ILE A 288 21.05 29.41 26.01
CA ILE A 288 19.61 29.66 25.94
C ILE A 288 19.39 31.10 25.44
N ILE A 289 19.62 31.36 24.16
CA ILE A 289 19.40 32.65 23.51
C ILE A 289 18.34 32.55 22.40
N HIS A 290 18.05 31.34 21.92
CA HIS A 290 17.00 31.11 20.93
C HIS A 290 16.10 29.95 21.36
N PRO A 291 14.98 30.23 22.05
CA PRO A 291 14.05 29.19 22.48
C PRO A 291 13.32 28.53 21.29
N TRP A 292 13.46 29.06 20.07
CA TRP A 292 12.80 28.59 18.85
C TRP A 292 13.77 27.86 17.92
N SER A 293 13.46 26.60 17.59
CA SER A 293 14.24 25.80 16.63
C SER A 293 13.32 25.16 15.59
N THR A 294 13.74 25.22 14.33
CA THR A 294 13.10 24.46 13.24
C THR A 294 13.84 23.15 13.07
N VAL A 295 13.12 22.04 13.17
CA VAL A 295 13.66 20.69 13.03
C VAL A 295 12.95 19.96 11.89
N PRO A 296 13.59 18.99 11.22
CA PRO A 296 12.90 18.04 10.35
C PRO A 296 11.67 17.43 11.02
N THR A 297 10.57 17.31 10.29
CA THR A 297 9.36 16.64 10.78
C THR A 297 9.61 15.15 10.93
N THR A 298 9.32 14.61 12.12
CA THR A 298 9.34 13.17 12.38
C THR A 298 7.95 12.60 12.15
N GLU A 299 7.85 11.55 11.34
CA GLU A 299 6.60 10.82 11.11
C GLU A 299 6.55 9.56 11.97
N VAL A 300 5.41 9.31 12.63
CA VAL A 300 5.17 8.14 13.48
C VAL A 300 3.81 7.50 13.17
N MET A 301 3.66 6.21 13.44
CA MET A 301 2.48 5.44 13.04
C MET A 301 1.40 5.40 14.13
N VAL A 302 0.13 5.37 13.73
CA VAL A 302 -0.99 5.09 14.64
C VAL A 302 -0.84 3.69 15.27
N GLY A 303 -1.06 3.64 16.58
CA GLY A 303 -1.03 2.42 17.38
C GLY A 303 0.38 1.88 17.70
N GLU A 304 1.44 2.49 17.16
CA GLU A 304 2.82 2.12 17.50
C GLU A 304 3.37 3.01 18.63
N PRO A 305 4.24 2.47 19.51
CA PRO A 305 4.90 3.27 20.52
C PRO A 305 5.93 4.19 19.90
N ALA A 306 5.75 5.50 20.06
CA ALA A 306 6.69 6.55 19.69
C ALA A 306 7.36 7.13 20.94
N SER A 307 8.65 7.45 20.86
CA SER A 307 9.40 7.98 22.01
C SER A 307 9.95 9.39 21.79
N ILE A 308 9.87 10.22 22.83
CA ILE A 308 10.50 11.54 22.90
C ILE A 308 11.51 11.51 24.04
N THR A 309 12.77 11.79 23.73
CA THR A 309 13.89 11.72 24.67
C THR A 309 14.50 13.10 24.89
N ILE A 310 14.62 13.54 26.13
CA ILE A 310 15.45 14.70 26.47
C ILE A 310 16.76 14.14 27.01
N SER A 311 17.90 14.50 26.41
CA SER A 311 19.21 13.94 26.75
C SER A 311 20.20 15.03 27.11
N THR A 312 20.54 15.17 28.38
CA THR A 312 21.51 16.18 28.84
C THR A 312 22.65 15.50 29.58
N PRO A 313 23.87 16.05 29.59
CA PRO A 313 24.93 15.40 30.36
C PRO A 313 24.57 15.24 31.83
N HIS A 314 24.84 14.06 32.38
CA HIS A 314 24.39 13.61 33.68
C HIS A 314 24.86 14.53 34.83
N ASN A 315 26.09 15.02 34.72
CA ASN A 315 26.69 15.99 35.63
C ASN A 315 25.98 17.36 35.63
N PHE A 316 25.25 17.70 34.56
CA PHE A 316 24.41 18.89 34.51
C PHE A 316 22.97 18.60 34.97
N ALA A 317 22.44 17.41 34.72
CA ALA A 317 21.10 17.03 35.17
C ALA A 317 20.98 16.96 36.71
N THR A 318 22.04 16.52 37.38
CA THR A 318 22.07 16.31 38.83
C THR A 318 21.79 17.62 39.59
N GLY A 319 20.53 17.80 39.99
CA GLY A 319 20.04 18.98 40.73
C GLY A 319 19.44 20.11 39.88
N LYS A 320 19.48 20.04 38.53
CA LYS A 320 18.94 21.09 37.65
C LYS A 320 17.58 20.76 37.04
N ILE A 321 17.28 19.48 36.79
CA ILE A 321 15.99 19.06 36.24
C ILE A 321 15.25 18.29 37.33
N ASN A 322 14.14 18.83 37.79
CA ASN A 322 13.24 18.21 38.77
C ASN A 322 12.05 17.56 38.07
N SER A 323 11.53 18.20 37.02
CA SER A 323 10.48 17.65 36.16
C SER A 323 10.65 18.11 34.72
N VAL A 324 10.13 17.30 33.80
CA VAL A 324 10.07 17.61 32.37
C VAL A 324 8.63 17.45 31.89
N SER A 325 8.17 18.38 31.08
CA SER A 325 6.88 18.33 30.41
C SER A 325 7.08 18.43 28.90
N VAL A 326 6.41 17.56 28.15
CA VAL A 326 6.38 17.59 26.69
C VAL A 326 4.95 17.86 26.26
N TYR A 327 4.79 18.97 25.53
CA TYR A 327 3.52 19.41 24.96
C TYR A 327 3.48 19.03 23.48
N THR A 328 2.34 18.48 23.07
CA THR A 328 2.06 18.02 21.71
C THR A 328 0.63 18.42 21.33
N GLU A 329 0.14 18.01 20.16
CA GLU A 329 -1.16 18.41 19.62
C GLU A 329 -1.28 19.95 19.51
N ILE A 330 -0.17 20.60 19.17
CA ILE A 330 -0.08 22.06 19.04
C ILE A 330 -0.16 22.39 17.56
N PHE A 331 -1.34 22.86 17.13
CA PHE A 331 -1.59 23.29 15.76
C PHE A 331 -1.53 24.82 15.65
N GLY A 332 -0.83 25.34 14.65
CA GLY A 332 -0.71 26.77 14.39
C GLY A 332 0.48 27.43 15.09
N SER A 333 0.28 28.01 16.29
CA SER A 333 1.35 28.72 17.02
C SER A 333 1.65 28.05 18.35
N PRO A 334 2.93 27.73 18.65
CA PRO A 334 3.29 27.12 19.92
C PRO A 334 3.45 28.13 21.06
N THR A 335 3.19 29.42 20.83
CA THR A 335 3.25 30.47 21.87
C THR A 335 2.27 30.28 23.02
N ASN A 336 1.17 29.53 22.83
CA ASN A 336 0.12 29.29 23.84
C ASN A 336 0.08 27.81 24.30
N TYR A 337 1.23 27.12 24.27
CA TYR A 337 1.35 25.68 24.53
C TYR A 337 0.79 25.24 25.89
N GLU A 338 0.81 26.09 26.91
CA GLU A 338 0.39 25.75 28.28
C GLU A 338 -1.07 25.25 28.37
N GLN A 339 -1.89 25.56 27.36
CA GLN A 339 -3.28 25.11 27.30
C GLN A 339 -3.46 23.77 26.58
N GLY A 340 -2.43 23.26 25.90
CA GLY A 340 -2.45 22.08 25.05
C GLY A 340 -2.24 20.75 25.79
N ALA A 341 -2.33 19.67 25.02
CA ALA A 341 -2.10 18.31 25.50
C ALA A 341 -0.63 18.13 25.90
N HIS A 342 -0.40 17.55 27.08
CA HIS A 342 0.96 17.29 27.53
C HIS A 342 1.09 16.10 28.45
N ILE A 343 2.31 15.59 28.47
CA ILE A 343 2.81 14.61 29.42
C ILE A 343 3.88 15.27 30.28
N GLY A 344 3.72 15.18 31.60
CA GLY A 344 4.71 15.62 32.58
C GLY A 344 5.31 14.43 33.30
N TYR A 345 6.61 14.46 33.56
CA TYR A 345 7.34 13.47 34.35
C TYR A 345 8.15 14.15 35.45
N SER A 346 7.98 13.68 36.68
CA SER A 346 8.71 14.12 37.86
C SER A 346 9.79 13.10 38.19
N ILE A 347 11.04 13.52 38.09
CA ILE A 347 12.22 12.66 38.29
C ILE A 347 12.28 12.21 39.75
N MET A 348 12.03 13.12 40.69
CA MET A 348 12.13 12.86 42.13
C MET A 348 11.09 11.85 42.63
N SER A 349 9.89 11.88 42.07
CA SER A 349 8.80 10.99 42.50
C SER A 349 8.63 9.76 41.60
N ASP A 350 9.38 9.68 40.50
CA ASP A 350 9.25 8.68 39.45
C ASP A 350 7.79 8.47 39.02
N LYS A 351 7.10 9.59 38.74
CA LYS A 351 5.68 9.62 38.38
C LYS A 351 5.46 10.53 37.21
N TYR A 352 4.53 10.12 36.35
CA TYR A 352 4.05 10.95 35.26
C TYR A 352 2.58 11.34 35.45
N SER A 353 2.21 12.42 34.77
CA SER A 353 0.85 12.92 34.68
C SER A 353 0.54 13.28 33.24
N VAL A 354 -0.72 13.07 32.84
CA VAL A 354 -1.20 13.40 31.49
C VAL A 354 -2.33 14.39 31.62
N SER A 355 -2.35 15.42 30.77
CA SER A 355 -3.38 16.43 30.77
C SER A 355 -3.83 16.73 29.35
N LYS A 356 -5.16 16.76 29.15
CA LYS A 356 -5.83 17.15 27.90
C LYS A 356 -5.42 16.40 26.63
N ALA A 357 -4.71 15.28 26.74
CA ALA A 357 -4.40 14.41 25.60
C ALA A 357 -5.67 13.83 24.99
N GLN A 358 -5.87 14.05 23.69
CA GLN A 358 -7.01 13.52 22.95
C GLN A 358 -6.59 12.51 21.89
N LEU A 359 -5.35 12.61 21.40
CA LEU A 359 -4.85 11.83 20.28
C LEU A 359 -3.86 10.74 20.70
N PHE A 360 -3.36 10.75 21.94
CA PHE A 360 -2.43 9.74 22.43
C PHE A 360 -2.74 9.21 23.83
N GLN A 361 -2.27 7.99 24.08
CA GLN A 361 -2.12 7.40 25.40
C GLN A 361 -0.64 7.31 25.75
N VAL A 362 -0.34 7.31 27.05
CA VAL A 362 1.03 7.22 27.54
C VAL A 362 1.33 5.78 27.91
N ALA A 363 2.28 5.18 27.21
CA ALA A 363 2.75 3.83 27.48
C ALA A 363 3.75 3.82 28.64
N ALA A 364 4.69 4.77 28.65
CA ALA A 364 5.67 4.90 29.71
C ALA A 364 6.23 6.34 29.79
N ALA A 365 6.72 6.71 30.96
CA ALA A 365 7.63 7.84 31.11
C ALA A 365 8.65 7.48 32.19
N THR A 366 9.93 7.59 31.87
CA THR A 366 11.01 7.14 32.73
C THR A 366 12.24 8.03 32.54
N HIS A 367 13.24 7.85 33.40
CA HIS A 367 14.56 8.40 33.17
C HIS A 367 15.64 7.32 33.33
N ARG A 368 16.77 7.53 32.66
CA ARG A 368 17.92 6.63 32.73
C ARG A 368 19.22 7.41 32.60
N ILE A 369 20.31 6.79 33.04
CA ILE A 369 21.66 7.27 32.77
C ILE A 369 22.26 6.34 31.74
N VAL A 370 22.71 6.89 30.63
CA VAL A 370 23.37 6.16 29.55
C VAL A 370 24.73 6.79 29.30
N GLN A 371 25.68 6.02 28.77
CA GLN A 371 26.93 6.59 28.29
C GLN A 371 26.68 7.30 26.97
N ASP A 372 27.23 8.50 26.80
CA ASP A 372 27.23 9.20 25.53
C ASP A 372 27.90 8.31 24.47
N THR A 373 27.26 8.21 23.31
CA THR A 373 27.68 7.32 22.23
C THR A 373 29.02 7.74 21.63
N ASP A 374 29.33 9.04 21.63
CA ASP A 374 30.52 9.60 21.00
C ASP A 374 31.65 9.85 22.00
N VAL A 375 31.29 10.13 23.26
CA VAL A 375 32.23 10.49 24.32
C VAL A 375 32.23 9.39 25.39
N LYS A 376 33.21 8.50 25.29
CA LYS A 376 33.43 7.33 26.19
C LYS A 376 33.57 7.65 27.70
N ASN A 377 33.47 8.90 28.13
CA ASN A 377 33.46 9.28 29.56
C ASN A 377 32.41 10.35 29.90
N LEU A 378 31.47 10.62 28.99
CA LEU A 378 30.34 11.48 29.26
C LEU A 378 29.15 10.57 29.56
N GLU A 379 28.56 10.71 30.72
CA GLU A 379 27.27 10.11 31.02
C GLU A 379 26.19 11.12 30.63
N MET A 380 25.12 10.63 30.00
CA MET A 380 23.93 11.38 29.65
C MET A 380 22.78 10.95 30.56
N PHE A 381 22.06 11.91 31.09
CA PHE A 381 20.78 11.73 31.76
C PHE A 381 19.66 11.93 30.74
N GLU A 382 18.90 10.87 30.53
CA GLU A 382 17.79 10.84 29.58
C GLU A 382 16.46 10.78 30.30
N VAL A 383 15.51 11.62 29.88
CA VAL A 383 14.09 11.47 30.21
C VAL A 383 13.37 11.02 28.96
N VAL A 384 12.75 9.84 29.02
CA VAL A 384 12.10 9.18 27.88
C VAL A 384 10.60 9.12 28.12
N PHE A 385 9.84 9.70 27.20
CA PHE A 385 8.38 9.62 27.15
C PHE A 385 7.99 8.70 26.00
N THR A 386 7.19 7.67 26.27
CA THR A 386 6.68 6.75 25.26
C THR A 386 5.17 6.90 25.16
N MET A 387 4.70 7.24 23.96
CA MET A 387 3.31 7.56 23.65
C MET A 387 2.81 6.65 22.54
N ILE A 388 1.53 6.30 22.57
CA ILE A 388 0.85 5.57 21.50
C ILE A 388 -0.27 6.47 20.99
N PHE A 389 -0.19 6.86 19.72
CA PHE A 389 -1.21 7.69 19.10
C PHE A 389 -2.38 6.84 18.62
N ALA A 390 -3.59 7.24 18.99
CA ALA A 390 -4.83 6.53 18.68
C ALA A 390 -5.44 6.95 17.34
N LYS A 391 -5.02 8.10 16.79
CA LYS A 391 -5.53 8.65 15.53
C LYS A 391 -4.42 9.40 14.78
N PRO A 392 -4.55 9.54 13.46
CA PRO A 392 -3.68 10.40 12.67
C PRO A 392 -3.74 11.84 13.16
N MET A 393 -2.65 12.55 12.96
CA MET A 393 -2.48 13.92 13.42
C MET A 393 -1.68 14.71 12.40
N ASP A 394 -2.22 15.85 11.98
CA ASP A 394 -1.49 16.86 11.21
C ASP A 394 -0.21 17.29 11.95
N THR A 395 0.72 17.90 11.22
CA THR A 395 2.01 18.31 11.77
C THR A 395 1.84 19.20 13.01
N SER A 396 2.27 18.69 14.16
CA SER A 396 2.27 19.36 15.45
C SER A 396 3.63 19.98 15.74
N HIS A 397 3.60 21.17 16.35
CA HIS A 397 4.76 21.69 17.07
C HIS A 397 4.97 20.84 18.35
N ILE A 398 6.21 20.78 18.83
CA ILE A 398 6.52 20.20 20.14
C ILE A 398 7.11 21.29 21.01
N VAL A 399 6.64 21.38 22.25
CA VAL A 399 7.24 22.26 23.26
C VAL A 399 7.74 21.41 24.42
N VAL A 400 9.00 21.59 24.78
CA VAL A 400 9.62 20.91 25.92
C VAL A 400 9.86 21.94 27.00
N GLU A 401 9.26 21.73 28.16
CA GLU A 401 9.46 22.55 29.35
C GLU A 401 10.18 21.71 30.41
N THR A 402 11.32 22.20 30.88
CA THR A 402 12.00 21.61 32.05
C THR A 402 11.81 22.54 33.24
N LYS A 403 11.64 21.99 34.44
CA LYS A 403 11.59 22.76 35.69
C LYS A 403 12.65 22.28 36.65
N ASN A 404 13.35 23.21 37.29
CA ASN A 404 14.31 22.90 38.33
C ASN A 404 13.64 22.69 39.70
N MET A 405 14.43 22.37 40.72
CA MET A 405 13.94 22.14 42.09
C MET A 405 13.29 23.37 42.75
N HIS A 406 13.50 24.57 42.19
CA HIS A 406 12.89 25.82 42.63
C HIS A 406 11.64 26.20 41.81
N GLY A 407 11.22 25.36 40.86
CA GLY A 407 10.06 25.59 40.01
C GLY A 407 10.29 26.59 38.87
N ILE A 408 11.52 26.99 38.59
CA ILE A 408 11.86 27.85 37.46
C ILE A 408 11.87 27.00 36.19
N SER A 409 11.13 27.44 35.18
CA SER A 409 11.03 26.75 33.88
C SER A 409 12.03 27.26 32.84
N GLU A 410 12.50 26.34 32.02
CA GLU A 410 13.17 26.61 30.74
C GLU A 410 12.39 25.90 29.63
N THR A 411 12.09 26.62 28.55
CA THR A 411 11.20 26.16 27.49
C THR A 411 11.89 26.17 26.13
N ILE A 412 11.72 25.08 25.38
CA ILE A 412 12.22 24.88 24.02
C ILE A 412 11.03 24.64 23.09
N TYR A 413 10.97 25.40 22.00
CA TYR A 413 9.95 25.31 20.97
C TYR A 413 10.54 24.65 19.71
N LEU A 414 10.00 23.49 19.34
CA LEU A 414 10.36 22.74 18.15
C LEU A 414 9.23 22.89 17.13
N SER A 415 9.51 23.60 16.04
CA SER A 415 8.49 23.89 15.03
C SER A 415 8.28 22.72 14.07
N ASN A 416 7.01 22.35 13.83
CA ASN A 416 6.61 21.31 12.88
C ASN A 416 7.30 19.95 13.11
N ALA A 417 7.50 19.57 14.37
CA ALA A 417 8.41 18.50 14.74
C ALA A 417 7.82 17.09 14.62
N LEU A 418 6.51 16.92 14.69
CA LEU A 418 5.87 15.60 14.75
C LEU A 418 4.61 15.52 13.90
N LYS A 419 4.46 14.45 13.11
CA LYS A 419 3.26 14.12 12.36
C LYS A 419 2.91 12.65 12.61
N VAL A 420 1.63 12.34 12.76
CA VAL A 420 1.16 10.96 12.98
C VAL A 420 0.40 10.51 11.75
N ILE A 421 0.88 9.42 11.14
CA ILE A 421 0.30 8.87 9.91
C ILE A 421 -0.42 7.56 10.20
N GLU A 422 -1.42 7.23 9.38
CA GLU A 422 -2.17 5.98 9.50
C GLU A 422 -1.26 4.77 9.34
N ARG A 423 -1.58 3.69 10.06
CA ARG A 423 -0.88 2.42 9.90
C ARG A 423 -1.28 1.81 8.55
N PRO A 424 -0.33 1.52 7.64
CA PRO A 424 -0.64 0.80 6.42
C PRO A 424 -1.22 -0.56 6.79
N ILE A 425 -2.27 -0.95 6.08
CA ILE A 425 -3.01 -2.21 6.31
C ILE A 425 -2.08 -3.44 6.24
N GLU A 426 -0.94 -3.29 5.56
CA GLU A 426 0.12 -4.29 5.41
C GLU A 426 0.86 -4.66 6.71
N LEU A 427 0.82 -3.82 7.76
CA LEU A 427 1.49 -4.08 9.05
C LEU A 427 0.55 -4.58 10.16
N LEU A 428 -0.73 -4.82 9.87
CA LEU A 428 -1.69 -5.38 10.83
C LEU A 428 -1.54 -6.90 10.95
N THR A 429 -1.49 -7.42 12.18
CA THR A 429 -1.55 -8.88 12.38
C THR A 429 -2.91 -9.43 11.94
N TYR A 430 -2.98 -10.69 11.49
CA TYR A 430 -4.25 -11.32 11.05
C TYR A 430 -5.37 -11.23 12.11
N GLU A 431 -5.01 -11.28 13.38
CA GLU A 431 -5.94 -11.18 14.52
C GLU A 431 -6.45 -9.74 14.75
N GLU A 432 -5.70 -8.74 14.33
CA GLU A 432 -6.09 -7.32 14.36
C GLU A 432 -6.90 -6.95 13.11
N LYS A 433 -6.58 -7.50 11.93
CA LYS A 433 -7.38 -7.33 10.70
C LYS A 433 -8.84 -7.77 10.90
N SER A 434 -9.07 -8.89 11.59
CA SER A 434 -10.40 -9.39 11.93
C SER A 434 -11.20 -8.47 12.88
N LYS A 435 -10.54 -7.61 13.67
CA LYS A 435 -11.22 -6.67 14.58
C LYS A 435 -11.73 -5.40 13.89
N PHE A 436 -11.17 -5.05 12.73
CA PHE A 436 -11.62 -3.90 11.93
C PHE A 436 -12.83 -4.24 11.03
N GLU A 437 -13.12 -5.54 10.81
CA GLU A 437 -14.31 -6.01 10.07
C GLU A 437 -15.65 -5.86 10.84
N LEU A 438 -15.64 -5.41 12.11
CA LEU A 438 -16.86 -5.42 12.95
C LEU A 438 -17.46 -4.04 13.27
N ILE A 439 -17.03 -2.94 12.61
CA ILE A 439 -17.63 -1.60 12.86
C ILE A 439 -18.03 -0.88 11.55
N SER A 440 -18.96 -1.49 10.83
CA SER A 440 -19.92 -0.90 9.87
C SER A 440 -20.87 -2.06 9.52
N GLU A 441 -22.16 -2.13 9.84
CA GLU A 441 -23.26 -1.19 9.97
C GLU A 441 -24.41 -1.86 10.78
N PRO A 442 -25.46 -1.12 11.18
CA PRO A 442 -26.61 -1.69 11.87
C PRO A 442 -27.44 -2.62 10.98
N GLU A 443 -28.11 -3.58 11.61
CA GLU A 443 -29.04 -4.56 11.04
C GLU A 443 -29.87 -4.04 9.85
N LEU A 444 -29.62 -4.60 8.66
CA LEU A 444 -30.60 -4.66 7.59
C LEU A 444 -30.72 -6.11 7.12
N LYS A 445 -31.92 -6.66 7.34
CA LYS A 445 -32.34 -8.00 6.95
C LYS A 445 -32.11 -8.21 5.45
N ALA A 446 -31.40 -9.28 5.10
CA ALA A 446 -31.52 -9.92 3.80
C ALA A 446 -31.70 -11.44 3.99
N SER A 447 -32.73 -11.97 3.35
CA SER A 447 -33.01 -13.40 3.17
C SER A 447 -32.43 -13.87 1.82
N PRO A 448 -32.26 -15.18 1.61
CA PRO A 448 -31.05 -15.74 1.01
C PRO A 448 -31.23 -16.29 -0.42
N SER A 449 -30.12 -16.39 -1.15
CA SER A 449 -29.90 -17.38 -2.21
C SER A 449 -28.41 -17.74 -2.16
N LEU A 450 -28.02 -18.83 -1.51
CA LEU A 450 -27.85 -20.18 -2.11
C LEU A 450 -26.87 -20.17 -3.29
N ASP A 451 -25.59 -20.04 -2.95
CA ASP A 451 -24.53 -20.76 -3.66
C ASP A 451 -24.68 -22.25 -3.37
N MET A 452 -24.48 -23.06 -4.41
CA MET A 452 -23.84 -24.37 -4.27
C MET A 452 -23.32 -24.76 -5.64
N ASP A 453 -22.02 -24.55 -5.84
CA ASP A 453 -21.25 -25.47 -6.65
C ASP A 453 -21.24 -26.84 -5.97
N ILE A 454 -21.45 -27.87 -6.79
CA ILE A 454 -21.11 -29.25 -6.47
C ILE A 454 -20.13 -29.70 -7.55
N GLU A 455 -18.93 -30.08 -7.10
CA GLU A 455 -18.10 -31.10 -7.74
C GLU A 455 -18.11 -32.38 -6.87
N PRO A 456 -17.65 -33.54 -7.34
CA PRO A 456 -17.81 -34.12 -8.68
C PRO A 456 -18.18 -35.63 -8.61
N ASP A 457 -18.26 -36.25 -9.80
CA ASP A 457 -18.06 -37.68 -10.10
C ASP A 457 -19.02 -38.76 -9.55
N MET A 458 -19.80 -39.37 -10.45
CA MET A 458 -19.42 -40.65 -11.09
C MET A 458 -20.48 -41.14 -12.10
N ASP A 459 -19.99 -41.47 -13.29
CA ASP A 459 -20.68 -42.22 -14.35
C ASP A 459 -21.25 -43.57 -13.90
N MET A 460 -22.47 -43.89 -14.35
CA MET A 460 -22.76 -45.12 -15.13
C MET A 460 -24.22 -45.24 -15.57
N LEU A 461 -24.42 -45.02 -16.87
CA LEU A 461 -25.23 -45.78 -17.84
C LEU A 461 -26.53 -46.52 -17.39
N ALA A 462 -27.65 -45.93 -17.85
CA ALA A 462 -28.63 -46.49 -18.80
C ALA A 462 -29.92 -47.19 -18.31
N ILE A 463 -31.03 -46.72 -18.93
CA ILE A 463 -32.33 -47.35 -19.30
C ILE A 463 -33.59 -46.84 -18.57
N ASP A 464 -34.47 -46.26 -19.39
CA ASP A 464 -35.79 -45.56 -19.28
C ASP A 464 -37.01 -46.48 -18.98
N PRO A 465 -38.31 -46.06 -18.88
CA PRO A 465 -39.00 -44.82 -18.44
C PRO A 465 -40.16 -45.01 -17.38
N GLU A 466 -40.60 -43.87 -16.79
CA GLU A 466 -41.96 -43.47 -16.28
C GLU A 466 -42.64 -44.16 -15.04
N PRO A 467 -43.64 -43.53 -14.33
CA PRO A 467 -44.16 -42.15 -14.37
C PRO A 467 -44.29 -41.45 -12.97
N VAL A 468 -44.55 -40.14 -13.02
CA VAL A 468 -44.59 -39.15 -11.92
C VAL A 468 -45.83 -39.27 -11.01
N VAL A 469 -45.63 -39.25 -9.68
CA VAL A 469 -46.66 -38.89 -8.68
C VAL A 469 -46.07 -37.86 -7.72
N SER A 470 -46.67 -36.66 -7.69
CA SER A 470 -46.28 -35.53 -6.85
C SER A 470 -46.57 -35.80 -5.37
N LYS A 471 -45.55 -35.72 -4.51
CA LYS A 471 -45.71 -35.71 -3.05
C LYS A 471 -45.99 -34.30 -2.57
N VAL A 472 -47.11 -34.10 -1.87
CA VAL A 472 -47.43 -32.85 -1.16
C VAL A 472 -46.62 -32.80 0.14
N THR A 473 -45.93 -31.70 0.40
CA THR A 473 -45.19 -31.43 1.64
C THR A 473 -45.87 -30.32 2.44
N CYS A 474 -46.12 -30.56 3.72
CA CYS A 474 -46.63 -29.55 4.67
C CYS A 474 -45.50 -28.60 5.12
N GLY A 475 -45.85 -27.36 5.45
CA GLY A 475 -44.88 -26.34 5.89
C GLY A 475 -44.33 -26.59 7.30
N ASN A 476 -43.18 -25.97 7.58
CA ASN A 476 -42.45 -26.10 8.85
C ASN A 476 -43.34 -25.84 10.09
N GLY A 477 -43.25 -26.74 11.07
CA GLY A 477 -44.06 -26.71 12.31
C GLY A 477 -45.35 -27.54 12.26
N THR A 478 -45.60 -28.25 11.16
CA THR A 478 -46.74 -29.18 11.00
C THR A 478 -46.29 -30.51 10.40
N MET A 479 -46.98 -31.60 10.73
CA MET A 479 -46.78 -32.93 10.19
C MET A 479 -48.01 -33.42 9.43
N LEU A 480 -47.80 -34.27 8.41
CA LEU A 480 -48.86 -34.84 7.58
C LEU A 480 -49.50 -36.04 8.28
N LYS A 481 -50.83 -36.02 8.46
CA LYS A 481 -51.61 -37.15 8.97
C LYS A 481 -52.89 -37.27 8.15
N ASP A 482 -53.12 -38.45 7.56
CA ASP A 482 -54.27 -38.75 6.70
C ASP A 482 -54.53 -37.70 5.59
N ASN A 483 -53.46 -37.24 4.92
CA ASN A 483 -53.47 -36.20 3.88
C ASN A 483 -53.92 -34.79 4.34
N LEU A 484 -53.87 -34.48 5.64
CA LEU A 484 -54.01 -33.12 6.18
C LEU A 484 -52.77 -32.71 7.01
N CYS A 485 -52.41 -31.43 6.98
CA CYS A 485 -51.30 -30.88 7.79
C CYS A 485 -51.79 -30.49 9.20
N VAL A 486 -51.12 -30.95 10.26
CA VAL A 486 -51.48 -30.70 11.67
C VAL A 486 -50.24 -30.26 12.46
N ALA A 487 -50.36 -29.34 13.44
CA ALA A 487 -49.21 -28.80 14.18
C ALA A 487 -48.49 -29.84 15.07
N ASP A 488 -47.16 -29.75 15.12
CA ASP A 488 -46.27 -30.64 15.87
C ASP A 488 -46.34 -30.35 17.39
N GLU A 489 -46.62 -31.35 18.22
CA GLU A 489 -46.99 -31.15 19.63
C GLU A 489 -45.78 -30.79 20.52
N MET A 490 -45.81 -29.59 21.11
CA MET A 490 -44.85 -29.12 22.14
C MET A 490 -44.95 -29.91 23.45
N SER A 491 -43.80 -30.20 24.05
CA SER A 491 -43.68 -30.81 25.38
C SER A 491 -44.39 -30.01 26.48
N PHE A 492 -45.06 -30.74 27.38
CA PHE A 492 -45.82 -30.27 28.56
C PHE A 492 -45.02 -29.32 29.50
N TYR A 493 -43.69 -29.28 29.37
CA TYR A 493 -42.78 -28.47 30.18
C TYR A 493 -42.74 -26.98 29.74
N PHE A 494 -43.05 -26.68 28.48
CA PHE A 494 -43.08 -25.30 27.95
C PHE A 494 -44.36 -24.54 28.37
N PHE A 495 -45.47 -25.26 28.58
CA PHE A 495 -46.75 -24.68 28.97
C PHE A 495 -46.78 -24.17 30.42
N ILE A 496 -46.12 -24.88 31.37
CA ILE A 496 -46.07 -24.49 32.79
C ILE A 496 -45.24 -23.22 33.02
N ASN A 497 -44.14 -23.05 32.27
CA ASN A 497 -43.21 -21.93 32.51
C ASN A 497 -43.74 -20.58 31.98
N GLN A 498 -44.60 -20.61 30.94
CA GLN A 498 -45.29 -19.42 30.44
C GLN A 498 -46.59 -19.11 31.21
N PHE A 499 -47.21 -20.11 31.87
CA PHE A 499 -48.38 -19.89 32.72
C PHE A 499 -48.06 -19.16 34.03
N MET A 500 -46.83 -19.29 34.55
CA MET A 500 -46.39 -18.63 35.79
C MET A 500 -45.87 -17.19 35.61
N ARG A 501 -45.72 -16.70 34.37
CA ARG A 501 -45.34 -15.30 34.08
C ARG A 501 -46.52 -14.37 33.78
N LEU A 502 -47.74 -14.88 33.79
CA LEU A 502 -48.97 -14.10 33.58
C LEU A 502 -49.74 -13.80 34.89
N PHE A 503 -49.26 -14.25 36.05
CA PHE A 503 -49.76 -13.86 37.36
C PHE A 503 -48.63 -13.82 38.40
N GLY A 504 -47.92 -12.68 38.49
CA GLY A 504 -46.88 -12.40 39.49
C GLY A 504 -45.76 -11.54 38.96
#